data_AF-A0A7C9VVZ1-F1
#
_entry.id   AF-A0A7C9VVZ1-F1
#
_cell.length_a   1.000
_cell.length_b   1.000
_cell.length_c   1.000
_cell.angle_alpha   90.00
_cell.angle_beta   90.00
_cell.angle_gamma   90.00
#
_symmetry.space_group_name_H-M   'P 1'
#
loop_
_entity.id
_entity.type
_entity.pdbx_description
1 polymer ?
#
loop_
_entity_poly.entity_id
_entity_poly.type
_entity_poly.pdbx_seq_one_letter_code
_entity_poly.pdbx_strand_id
1 'polypeptide(L)'
;MDLRDKFAALGADDPDGWASSELTENIPQLARFRFLRGMWSIVDQHGPGPTYRNGEAARERLETLGASPDDLRAFARMIAFEALSSALYFLDDPGDDDPDLPGWALIETSGGELTGRLVQGLYEDMDPDR
;
A
#
# COMPACT_ATOMS: atom_id res chain seq x y z
N MET A 1 24.06 0.78 10.06
CA MET A 1 22.86 1.31 10.74
C MET A 1 22.16 0.16 11.43
N ASP A 2 21.77 0.31 12.70
CA ASP A 2 21.05 -0.77 13.39
C ASP A 2 19.56 -0.83 12.97
N LEU A 3 18.82 -1.83 13.45
CA LEU A 3 17.44 -2.08 13.02
C LEU A 3 16.48 -0.94 13.42
N ARG A 4 16.63 -0.40 14.64
CA ARG A 4 15.85 0.72 15.15
C ARG A 4 16.09 1.96 14.30
N ASP A 5 17.35 2.25 14.01
CA ASP A 5 17.75 3.37 13.17
C ASP A 5 17.06 3.29 11.79
N LYS A 6 17.04 2.10 11.17
CA LYS A 6 16.35 1.88 9.88
C LYS A 6 14.86 2.21 9.95
N PHE A 7 14.13 1.77 10.98
CA PHE A 7 12.72 2.14 11.16
C PHE A 7 12.52 3.65 11.37
N ALA A 8 13.40 4.29 12.16
CA ALA A 8 13.35 5.73 12.37
C ALA A 8 13.58 6.51 11.07
N ALA A 9 14.54 6.10 10.24
CA ALA A 9 14.78 6.71 8.93
C ALA A 9 13.63 6.50 7.94
N LEU A 10 12.87 5.41 8.08
CA LEU A 10 11.66 5.17 7.30
C LEU A 10 10.42 5.91 7.85
N GLY A 11 10.52 6.60 8.99
CA GLY A 11 9.44 7.39 9.57
C GLY A 11 8.48 6.61 10.47
N ALA A 12 8.91 5.52 11.09
CA ALA A 12 8.08 4.77 12.04
C ALA A 12 7.79 5.60 13.31
N ASP A 13 6.53 5.60 13.76
CA ASP A 13 6.10 6.28 15.00
C ASP A 13 6.68 5.64 16.28
N ASP A 14 6.98 4.34 16.24
CA ASP A 14 7.62 3.57 17.33
C ASP A 14 8.74 2.65 16.81
N PRO A 15 9.91 3.20 16.46
CA PRO A 15 11.01 2.42 15.88
C PRO A 15 11.52 1.29 16.79
N ASP A 16 11.48 1.49 18.10
CA ASP A 16 11.93 0.52 19.09
C ASP A 16 10.98 -0.69 19.17
N GLY A 17 9.66 -0.45 19.15
CA GLY A 17 8.66 -1.52 19.14
C GLY A 17 8.74 -2.40 17.88
N TRP A 18 8.85 -1.79 16.71
CA TRP A 18 9.01 -2.53 15.44
C TRP A 18 10.30 -3.37 15.43
N ALA A 19 11.43 -2.81 15.87
CA ALA A 19 12.70 -3.52 15.94
C ALA A 19 12.67 -4.68 16.95
N SER A 20 12.05 -4.48 18.13
CA SER A 20 11.91 -5.54 19.12
C SER A 20 11.09 -6.70 18.56
N SER A 21 9.95 -6.43 17.92
CA SER A 21 9.08 -7.45 17.36
C SER A 21 9.79 -8.31 16.30
N GLU A 22 10.58 -7.70 15.42
CA GLU A 22 11.41 -8.45 14.45
C GLU A 22 12.35 -9.43 15.13
N LEU A 23 13.06 -8.97 16.16
CA LEU A 23 14.05 -9.77 16.88
C LEU A 23 13.42 -10.87 17.74
N THR A 24 12.28 -10.60 18.37
CA THR A 24 11.65 -11.54 19.32
C THR A 24 10.69 -12.52 18.67
N GLU A 25 10.00 -12.11 17.59
CA GLU A 25 8.96 -12.90 16.93
C GLU A 25 9.46 -13.58 15.64
N ASN A 26 10.68 -13.25 15.18
CA ASN A 26 11.29 -13.80 13.96
C ASN A 26 10.39 -13.60 12.71
N ILE A 27 9.87 -12.39 12.58
CA ILE A 27 9.07 -11.94 11.43
C ILE A 27 9.75 -10.73 10.77
N PRO A 28 9.69 -10.58 9.43
CA PRO A 28 10.42 -9.54 8.72
C PRO A 28 9.71 -8.18 8.82
N GLN A 29 9.69 -7.57 10.01
CA GLN A 29 8.95 -6.33 10.27
C GLN A 29 9.46 -5.16 9.42
N LEU A 30 10.75 -5.07 9.15
CA LEU A 30 11.32 -3.99 8.35
C LEU A 30 10.82 -4.04 6.91
N ALA A 31 10.75 -5.25 6.33
CA ALA A 31 10.16 -5.47 5.01
C ALA A 31 8.65 -5.15 5.03
N ARG A 32 7.94 -5.58 6.07
CA ARG A 32 6.50 -5.29 6.25
C ARG A 32 6.22 -3.81 6.39
N PHE A 33 7.00 -3.08 7.19
CA PHE A 33 6.85 -1.64 7.38
C PHE A 33 7.11 -0.87 6.08
N ARG A 34 8.20 -1.21 5.38
CA ARG A 34 8.50 -0.63 4.07
C ARG A 34 7.36 -0.85 3.07
N PHE A 35 6.83 -2.08 3.00
CA PHE A 35 5.66 -2.40 2.18
C PHE A 35 4.43 -1.56 2.55
N LEU A 36 4.08 -1.52 3.85
CA LEU A 36 2.92 -0.75 4.33
C LEU A 36 3.08 0.75 4.06
N ARG A 37 4.29 1.30 4.20
CA ARG A 37 4.58 2.70 3.87
C ARG A 37 4.31 3.00 2.40
N GLY A 38 4.72 2.11 1.49
CA GLY A 38 4.40 2.23 0.06
C GLY A 38 2.88 2.21 -0.20
N MET A 39 2.16 1.29 0.45
CA MET A 39 0.70 1.21 0.36
C MET A 39 0.01 2.49 0.87
N TRP A 40 0.45 3.04 2.01
CA TRP A 40 -0.09 4.29 2.52
C TRP A 40 0.20 5.48 1.60
N SER A 41 1.39 5.52 0.98
CA SER A 41 1.71 6.57 0.00
C SER A 41 0.75 6.60 -1.19
N ILE A 42 0.19 5.45 -1.60
CA ILE A 42 -0.80 5.37 -2.67
C ILE A 42 -2.13 5.95 -2.21
N VAL A 43 -2.56 5.61 -1.00
CA VAL A 43 -3.79 6.17 -0.40
C VAL A 43 -3.66 7.69 -0.21
N ASP A 44 -2.51 8.14 0.26
CA ASP A 44 -2.22 9.55 0.56
C ASP A 44 -2.10 10.45 -0.68
N GLN A 45 -2.04 9.89 -1.90
CA GLN A 45 -2.17 10.67 -3.14
C GLN A 45 -3.46 11.49 -3.19
N HIS A 46 -4.50 11.02 -2.50
CA HIS A 46 -5.78 11.72 -2.36
C HIS A 46 -5.91 12.50 -1.03
N GLY A 47 -4.79 12.69 -0.32
CA GLY A 47 -4.66 13.43 0.93
C GLY A 47 -4.76 12.56 2.18
N PRO A 48 -4.02 12.90 3.26
CA PRO A 48 -4.09 12.15 4.52
C PRO A 48 -5.41 12.41 5.25
N GLY A 49 -5.97 11.44 5.99
CA GLY A 49 -7.08 11.75 6.92
C GLY A 49 -8.00 10.61 7.37
N PRO A 50 -9.04 10.92 8.16
CA PRO A 50 -10.02 9.96 8.68
C PRO A 50 -11.05 9.61 7.58
N THR A 51 -10.55 8.97 6.52
CA THR A 51 -11.19 8.72 5.22
C THR A 51 -12.63 8.23 5.35
N TYR A 52 -12.86 7.24 6.21
CA TYR A 52 -14.17 6.60 6.31
C TYR A 52 -15.25 7.49 6.95
N ARG A 53 -14.96 8.16 8.07
CA ARG A 53 -15.96 8.98 8.77
C ARG A 53 -16.27 10.27 8.01
N ASN A 54 -15.25 10.91 7.43
CA ASN A 54 -15.43 12.16 6.71
C ASN A 54 -16.04 11.96 5.32
N GLY A 55 -15.78 10.82 4.68
CA GLY A 55 -16.28 10.49 3.34
C GLY A 55 -17.81 10.36 3.29
N GLU A 56 -18.42 9.71 4.29
CA GLU A 56 -19.88 9.52 4.32
C GLU A 56 -20.62 10.86 4.46
N ALA A 57 -20.20 11.70 5.41
CA ALA A 57 -20.77 13.03 5.61
C ALA A 57 -20.51 13.94 4.38
N ALA A 58 -19.39 13.77 3.68
CA ALA A 58 -19.12 14.49 2.44
C ALA A 58 -20.06 14.07 1.31
N ARG A 59 -20.29 12.77 1.13
CA ARG A 59 -21.24 12.24 0.13
C ARG A 59 -22.64 12.81 0.34
N GLU A 60 -23.16 12.77 1.57
CA GLU A 60 -24.49 13.30 1.90
C GLU A 60 -24.63 14.80 1.55
N ARG A 61 -23.60 15.60 1.86
CA ARG A 61 -23.57 17.02 1.49
C ARG A 61 -23.56 17.22 -0.02
N LEU A 62 -22.80 16.43 -0.77
CA LEU A 62 -22.73 16.52 -2.24
C LEU A 62 -24.06 16.15 -2.88
N GLU A 63 -24.72 15.10 -2.39
CA GLU A 63 -26.06 14.70 -2.86
C GLU A 63 -27.11 15.78 -2.57
N THR A 64 -27.04 16.41 -1.38
CA THR A 64 -27.91 17.54 -1.03
C THR A 64 -27.72 18.74 -1.96
N LEU A 65 -26.50 18.93 -2.48
CA LEU A 65 -26.18 19.96 -3.48
C LEU A 65 -26.57 19.57 -4.91
N GLY A 66 -27.15 18.38 -5.11
CA GLY A 66 -27.63 17.91 -6.41
C GLY A 66 -26.60 17.11 -7.22
N ALA A 67 -25.49 16.69 -6.62
CA ALA A 67 -24.57 15.76 -7.29
C ALA A 67 -25.30 14.43 -7.56
N SER A 68 -25.16 13.92 -8.79
CA SER A 68 -25.72 12.63 -9.16
C SER A 68 -25.04 11.51 -8.36
N PRO A 69 -25.80 10.59 -7.75
CA PRO A 69 -25.23 9.40 -7.10
C PRO A 69 -24.38 8.55 -8.06
N ASP A 70 -24.72 8.53 -9.35
CA ASP A 70 -23.96 7.78 -10.36
C ASP A 70 -22.62 8.46 -10.70
N ASP A 71 -22.58 9.80 -10.73
CA ASP A 71 -21.33 10.55 -10.93
C ASP A 71 -20.38 10.38 -9.73
N LEU A 72 -20.93 10.45 -8.51
CA LEU A 72 -20.16 10.21 -7.28
C LEU A 72 -19.61 8.78 -7.24
N ARG A 73 -20.40 7.79 -7.68
CA ARG A 73 -19.97 6.40 -7.81
C ARG A 73 -18.86 6.26 -8.86
N ALA A 74 -19.02 6.87 -10.03
CA ALA A 74 -18.02 6.83 -11.09
C ALA A 74 -16.71 7.46 -10.64
N PHE A 75 -16.77 8.62 -9.98
CA PHE A 75 -15.60 9.27 -9.40
C PHE A 75 -14.91 8.39 -8.34
N ALA A 76 -15.66 7.83 -7.40
CA ALA A 76 -15.09 6.93 -6.40
C ALA A 76 -14.45 5.68 -7.03
N ARG A 77 -15.06 5.11 -8.09
CA ARG A 77 -14.50 3.98 -8.84
C ARG A 77 -13.21 4.36 -9.56
N MET A 78 -13.14 5.54 -10.16
CA MET A 78 -11.93 6.07 -10.81
C MET A 78 -10.78 6.17 -9.80
N ILE A 79 -11.02 6.80 -8.65
CA ILE A 79 -10.03 6.91 -7.56
C ILE A 79 -9.58 5.53 -7.07
N ALA A 80 -10.52 4.60 -6.86
CA ALA A 80 -10.18 3.24 -6.43
C ALA A 80 -9.37 2.47 -7.48
N PHE A 81 -9.67 2.67 -8.77
CA PHE A 81 -8.91 2.09 -9.87
C PHE A 81 -7.49 2.65 -9.91
N GLU A 82 -7.31 3.96 -9.83
CA GLU A 82 -5.98 4.61 -9.80
C GLU A 82 -5.13 4.13 -8.62
N ALA A 83 -5.73 4.02 -7.43
CA ALA A 83 -5.07 3.48 -6.25
C ALA A 83 -4.67 2.01 -6.45
N LEU A 84 -5.56 1.18 -7.01
CA LEU A 84 -5.26 -0.23 -7.28
C LEU A 84 -4.14 -0.36 -8.31
N SER A 85 -4.18 0.39 -9.42
CA SER A 85 -3.14 0.40 -10.44
C SER A 85 -1.78 0.80 -9.86
N SER A 86 -1.77 1.83 -9.02
CA SER A 86 -0.56 2.28 -8.33
C SER A 86 -0.04 1.22 -7.37
N ALA A 87 -0.92 0.49 -6.68
CA ALA A 87 -0.54 -0.61 -5.80
C ALA A 87 0.06 -1.79 -6.59
N LEU A 88 -0.54 -2.18 -7.71
CA LEU A 88 0.01 -3.24 -8.56
C LEU A 88 1.35 -2.84 -9.19
N TYR A 89 1.50 -1.56 -9.57
CA TYR A 89 2.80 -1.05 -10.02
C TYR A 89 3.85 -1.11 -8.91
N PHE A 90 3.51 -0.67 -7.69
CA PHE A 90 4.39 -0.80 -6.54
C PHE A 90 4.70 -2.27 -6.19
N LEU A 91 3.81 -3.20 -6.52
CA LEU A 91 4.09 -4.62 -6.27
C LEU A 91 5.22 -5.15 -7.15
N ASP A 92 5.31 -4.64 -8.39
CA ASP A 92 6.35 -5.01 -9.35
C ASP A 92 7.64 -4.21 -9.12
N ASP A 93 7.50 -2.96 -8.71
CA ASP A 93 8.60 -2.06 -8.37
C ASP A 93 8.39 -1.46 -6.97
N PRO A 94 8.87 -2.14 -5.91
CA PRO A 94 8.71 -1.71 -4.52
C PRO A 94 9.54 -0.48 -4.12
N GLY A 95 10.13 0.22 -5.09
CA GLY A 95 10.94 1.42 -4.90
C GLY A 95 12.38 1.15 -4.47
N ASP A 96 13.14 2.23 -4.26
CA ASP A 96 14.61 2.31 -4.14
C ASP A 96 15.35 1.01 -3.76
N ASP A 97 16.25 0.58 -4.65
CA ASP A 97 17.26 -0.47 -4.44
C ASP A 97 18.34 -0.01 -3.43
N ASP A 98 17.92 0.42 -2.24
CA ASP A 98 18.83 0.66 -1.13
C ASP A 98 19.36 -0.70 -0.64
N PRO A 99 20.67 -1.00 -0.83
CA PRO A 99 21.24 -2.28 -0.47
C PRO A 99 21.25 -2.52 1.05
N ASP A 100 21.05 -1.47 1.86
CA ASP A 100 20.98 -1.57 3.32
C ASP A 100 19.55 -1.87 3.83
N LEU A 101 18.55 -1.87 2.96
CA LEU A 101 17.16 -2.19 3.28
C LEU A 101 16.73 -3.54 2.67
N PRO A 102 15.75 -4.23 3.28
CA PRO A 102 15.22 -5.45 2.68
C PRO A 102 14.52 -5.13 1.36
N GLY A 103 14.90 -5.86 0.32
CA GLY A 103 14.07 -6.04 -0.87
C GLY A 103 12.97 -7.07 -0.60
N TRP A 104 11.95 -7.09 -1.45
CA TRP A 104 10.92 -8.10 -1.41
C TRP A 104 10.37 -8.34 -2.82
N ALA A 105 9.76 -9.50 -3.03
CA ALA A 105 9.06 -9.82 -4.27
C ALA A 105 7.85 -10.70 -3.98
N LEU A 106 6.82 -10.62 -4.81
CA LEU A 106 5.72 -11.57 -4.78
C LEU A 106 6.12 -12.84 -5.54
N ILE A 107 6.20 -13.97 -4.83
CA ILE A 107 6.68 -15.23 -5.39
C ILE A 107 5.57 -16.27 -5.28
N GLU A 108 5.36 -17.02 -6.35
CA GLU A 108 4.41 -18.11 -6.40
C GLU A 108 4.84 -19.28 -5.49
N THR A 109 3.86 -19.94 -4.86
CA THR A 109 4.07 -21.13 -4.04
C THR A 109 3.42 -22.37 -4.64
N SER A 110 4.02 -23.55 -4.46
CA SER A 110 3.42 -24.84 -4.78
C SER A 110 3.77 -25.85 -3.70
N GLY A 111 2.74 -26.48 -3.11
CA GLY A 111 2.94 -27.45 -2.02
C GLY A 111 3.59 -26.88 -0.76
N GLY A 112 3.49 -25.57 -0.53
CA GLY A 112 4.13 -24.87 0.61
C GLY A 112 5.55 -24.37 0.32
N GLU A 113 6.12 -24.70 -0.83
CA GLU A 113 7.46 -24.25 -1.25
C GLU A 113 7.38 -23.08 -2.21
N LEU A 114 8.38 -22.20 -2.17
CA LEU A 114 8.56 -21.15 -3.16
C LEU A 114 8.97 -21.78 -4.51
N THR A 115 8.29 -21.44 -5.59
CA THR A 115 8.65 -21.95 -6.91
C THR A 115 9.75 -21.14 -7.58
N GLY A 116 10.09 -19.97 -7.02
CA GLY A 116 11.02 -19.00 -7.60
C GLY A 116 10.44 -18.19 -8.76
N ARG A 117 9.17 -18.44 -9.13
CA ARG A 117 8.47 -17.65 -10.15
C ARG A 117 7.93 -16.36 -9.54
N LEU A 118 8.34 -15.23 -10.10
CA LEU A 118 7.79 -13.92 -9.73
C LEU A 118 6.36 -13.81 -10.25
N VAL A 119 5.47 -13.30 -9.40
CA VAL A 119 4.14 -12.84 -9.80
C VAL A 119 4.29 -11.35 -10.07
N GLN A 120 4.38 -10.99 -11.35
CA GLN A 120 4.67 -9.63 -11.79
C GLN A 120 3.87 -9.25 -13.04
N GLY A 121 3.87 -7.96 -13.40
CA GLY A 121 3.17 -7.39 -14.54
C GLY A 121 1.67 -7.23 -14.31
N LEU A 122 1.20 -7.29 -13.05
CA LEU A 122 -0.23 -7.35 -12.74
C LEU A 122 -0.99 -6.07 -13.16
N TYR A 123 -0.31 -4.93 -13.20
CA TYR A 123 -0.88 -3.67 -13.65
C TYR A 123 -1.19 -3.66 -15.16
N GLU A 124 -0.51 -4.50 -15.96
CA GLU A 124 -0.68 -4.55 -17.42
C GLU A 124 -2.04 -5.16 -17.83
N ASP A 125 -2.61 -5.98 -16.96
CA ASP A 125 -3.89 -6.65 -17.18
C ASP A 125 -5.10 -5.87 -16.61
N MET A 126 -4.88 -4.65 -16.10
CA MET A 126 -5.94 -3.81 -15.56
C MET A 126 -6.72 -3.08 -16.67
N ASP A 127 -8.05 -3.11 -16.57
CA ASP A 127 -8.99 -2.41 -17.45
C ASP A 127 -9.98 -1.59 -16.61
N PRO A 128 -10.03 -0.25 -16.75
CA PRO A 128 -10.92 0.61 -15.97
C PRO A 128 -12.41 0.42 -16.29
N ASP A 129 -12.74 -0.12 -17.47
CA ASP A 129 -14.10 -0.30 -17.96
C ASP A 129 -14.68 -1.70 -17.68
N ARG A 130 -13.87 -2.59 -17.09
CA ARG A 130 -14.27 -3.94 -16.71
C ARG A 130 -15.07 -4.00 -15.42
#